data_AF-A0A7J4Q4T5-F1
#
_entry.id   AF-A0A7J4Q4T5-F1
#
_cell.length_a   1.000
_cell.length_b   1.000
_cell.length_c   1.000
_cell.angle_alpha   90.00
_cell.angle_beta   90.00
_cell.angle_gamma   90.00
#
_symmetry.space_group_name_H-M   'P 1'
#
loop_
_entity.id
_entity.type
_entity.pdbx_description
1 polymer ?
#
loop_
_entity_poly.entity_id
_entity_poly.type
_entity_poly.pdbx_seq_one_letter_code
_entity_poly.pdbx_strand_id
1 'polypeptide(L)'
;MSSSSVRAVAFVFVLLMASLSPLAAPAAAHSAILLDVNTHHVVLQPGDSANVSLSIENNGSAIESYNVTIDTGSLSSVWAINATEDVVENVFPTWRRNTTIVIQLSSIAVPSNSGSFNIHVTEPEQNITTIITVFVSVAPSYSPLLSFDTLGSSLGVMEAGASSTYTIDVTNAGSVSDTLLLDVEYETDLVAWWAQQNSGNNT
;
A
#
# COMPACT_ATOMS: atom_id res chain seq x y z
N MET A 1 -1.90 -52.44 -39.08
CA MET A 1 -1.61 -51.01 -39.28
C MET A 1 -2.85 -50.22 -38.91
N SER A 2 -3.04 -49.75 -37.66
CA SER A 2 -4.32 -49.06 -37.33
C SER A 2 -4.31 -48.12 -36.12
N SER A 3 -3.57 -48.37 -35.04
CA SER A 3 -3.71 -47.56 -33.81
C SER A 3 -2.88 -46.27 -33.76
N SER A 4 -1.74 -46.20 -34.48
CA SER A 4 -0.86 -45.03 -34.47
C SER A 4 -1.42 -43.88 -35.32
N SER A 5 -2.00 -44.18 -36.48
CA SER A 5 -2.58 -43.18 -37.38
C SER A 5 -3.83 -42.53 -36.77
N VAL A 6 -4.66 -43.29 -36.05
CA VAL A 6 -5.86 -42.75 -35.37
C VAL A 6 -5.47 -41.78 -34.24
N ARG A 7 -4.41 -42.09 -33.49
CA ARG A 7 -3.88 -41.19 -32.46
C ARG A 7 -3.29 -39.92 -33.05
N ALA A 8 -2.55 -40.02 -34.16
CA ALA A 8 -1.99 -38.86 -34.84
C ALA A 8 -3.08 -37.93 -35.39
N VAL A 9 -4.13 -38.49 -36.00
CA VAL A 9 -5.26 -37.72 -36.52
C VAL A 9 -6.03 -37.03 -35.38
N ALA A 10 -6.25 -37.71 -34.25
CA ALA A 10 -6.89 -37.12 -33.08
C ALA A 10 -6.07 -35.94 -32.50
N PHE A 11 -4.75 -36.07 -32.43
CA PHE A 11 -3.87 -34.99 -31.98
C PHE A 11 -3.89 -33.77 -32.91
N VAL A 12 -3.89 -33.99 -34.22
CA VAL A 12 -4.00 -32.90 -35.21
C VAL A 12 -5.36 -32.21 -35.10
N PHE A 13 -6.43 -32.96 -34.86
CA PHE A 13 -7.78 -32.39 -34.70
C PHE A 13 -7.90 -31.55 -33.41
N VAL A 14 -7.29 -32.00 -32.31
CA VAL A 14 -7.23 -31.24 -31.05
C VAL A 14 -6.40 -29.96 -31.20
N LEU A 15 -5.26 -30.01 -31.89
CA LEU A 15 -4.43 -28.84 -32.18
C LEU A 15 -5.16 -27.83 -33.08
N LEU A 16 -5.91 -28.32 -34.08
CA LEU A 16 -6.72 -27.47 -34.95
C LEU A 16 -7.86 -26.80 -34.16
N MET A 17 -8.54 -27.52 -33.27
CA MET A 17 -9.56 -26.95 -32.39
C MET A 17 -8.97 -25.96 -31.38
N ALA A 18 -7.77 -26.22 -30.85
CA ALA A 18 -7.07 -25.28 -29.98
C ALA A 18 -6.67 -23.99 -30.72
N SER A 19 -6.38 -24.06 -32.03
CA SER A 19 -6.12 -22.88 -32.87
C SER A 19 -7.35 -22.04 -33.22
N LEU A 20 -8.56 -22.62 -33.06
CA LEU A 20 -9.84 -21.93 -33.24
C LEU A 20 -10.40 -21.39 -31.92
N SER A 21 -9.70 -21.60 -30.80
CA SER A 21 -10.07 -20.97 -29.52
C SER A 21 -10.02 -19.46 -29.71
N PRO A 22 -11.08 -18.71 -29.39
CA PRO A 22 -10.99 -17.26 -29.37
C PRO A 22 -9.90 -16.89 -28.36
N LEU A 23 -8.80 -16.32 -28.86
CA LEU A 23 -7.90 -15.52 -28.04
C LEU A 23 -8.81 -14.55 -27.30
N ALA A 24 -8.87 -14.65 -25.97
CA ALA A 24 -9.57 -13.68 -25.16
C ALA A 24 -9.07 -12.31 -25.59
N ALA A 25 -9.91 -11.54 -26.28
CA ALA A 25 -9.56 -10.19 -26.66
C ALA A 25 -9.32 -9.46 -25.33
N PRO A 26 -8.12 -8.92 -25.08
CA PRO A 26 -7.97 -8.02 -23.95
C PRO A 26 -9.00 -6.92 -24.16
N ALA A 27 -9.78 -6.59 -23.12
CA ALA A 27 -10.70 -5.47 -23.16
C ALA A 27 -9.89 -4.23 -23.56
N ALA A 28 -10.01 -3.83 -24.83
CA ALA A 28 -9.24 -2.72 -25.35
C ALA A 28 -9.90 -1.44 -24.82
N ALA A 29 -9.08 -0.55 -24.27
CA ALA A 29 -9.49 0.82 -23.97
C ALA A 29 -10.18 1.42 -25.20
N HIS A 30 -11.37 2.00 -25.02
CA HIS A 30 -12.10 2.58 -26.12
C HIS A 30 -11.36 3.83 -26.61
N SER A 31 -11.12 3.95 -27.91
CA SER A 31 -10.31 5.04 -28.48
C SER A 31 -10.87 6.44 -28.26
N ALA A 32 -12.14 6.54 -27.87
CA ALA A 32 -12.81 7.80 -27.55
C ALA A 32 -12.46 8.35 -26.16
N ILE A 33 -11.95 7.52 -25.24
CA ILE A 33 -11.64 7.92 -23.86
C ILE A 33 -10.17 7.62 -23.59
N LEU A 34 -9.35 8.67 -23.52
CA LEU A 34 -7.94 8.56 -23.18
C LEU A 34 -7.74 8.89 -21.70
N LEU A 35 -7.16 7.95 -20.95
CA LEU A 35 -6.90 8.11 -19.52
C LEU A 35 -5.42 8.24 -19.25
N ASP A 36 -5.09 9.08 -18.29
CA ASP A 36 -3.75 9.24 -17.76
C ASP A 36 -3.80 9.55 -16.27
N VAL A 37 -2.77 9.18 -15.53
CA VAL A 37 -2.63 9.49 -14.10
C VAL A 37 -1.27 10.11 -13.83
N ASN A 38 -1.23 11.09 -12.92
CA ASN A 38 0.04 11.75 -12.56
C ASN A 38 1.06 10.77 -11.93
N THR A 39 0.58 9.70 -11.28
CA THR A 39 1.41 8.60 -10.80
C THR A 39 0.68 7.27 -10.96
N HIS A 40 1.40 6.27 -11.47
CA HIS A 40 0.90 4.91 -11.63
C HIS A 40 1.20 4.02 -10.41
N HIS A 41 2.07 4.49 -9.51
CA HIS A 41 2.47 3.74 -8.32
C HIS A 41 2.51 4.67 -7.10
N VAL A 42 1.78 4.29 -6.07
CA VAL A 42 1.71 5.03 -4.80
C VAL A 42 2.25 4.14 -3.69
N VAL A 43 3.18 4.69 -2.91
CA VAL A 43 3.77 3.99 -1.76
C VAL A 43 3.44 4.80 -0.51
N LEU A 44 2.75 4.18 0.46
CA LEU A 44 2.30 4.82 1.69
C LEU A 44 2.80 4.06 2.93
N GLN A 45 3.13 4.78 4.01
CA GLN A 45 3.28 4.15 5.32
C GLN A 45 1.89 3.95 5.95
N PRO A 46 1.73 2.98 6.87
CA PRO A 46 0.45 2.76 7.55
C PRO A 46 -0.04 4.04 8.25
N GLY A 47 -1.28 4.45 7.96
CA GLY A 47 -1.88 5.69 8.46
C GLY A 47 -1.79 6.89 7.50
N ASP A 48 -1.01 6.78 6.42
CA ASP A 48 -0.87 7.86 5.45
C ASP A 48 -2.03 7.92 4.44
N SER A 49 -2.07 9.03 3.71
CA SER A 49 -2.94 9.21 2.54
C SER A 49 -2.21 9.91 1.40
N ALA A 50 -2.68 9.70 0.18
CA ALA A 50 -2.19 10.38 -1.02
C ALA A 50 -3.31 10.67 -2.01
N ASN A 51 -3.04 11.61 -2.90
CA ASN A 51 -3.94 12.00 -3.97
C ASN A 51 -3.33 11.65 -5.33
N VAL A 52 -4.11 11.01 -6.18
CA VAL A 52 -3.76 10.74 -7.58
C VAL A 52 -4.67 11.60 -8.46
N SER A 53 -4.08 12.39 -9.34
CA SER A 53 -4.85 13.14 -10.34
C SER A 53 -5.09 12.22 -11.53
N LEU A 54 -6.36 11.89 -11.79
CA LEU A 54 -6.82 11.23 -13.00
C LEU A 54 -7.14 12.30 -14.04
N SER A 55 -6.63 12.11 -15.24
CA SER A 55 -6.88 12.94 -16.40
C SER A 55 -7.73 12.15 -17.40
N ILE A 56 -8.89 12.67 -17.73
CA ILE A 56 -9.81 12.10 -18.72
C ILE A 56 -9.81 13.03 -19.93
N GLU A 57 -9.37 12.51 -21.07
CA GLU A 57 -9.37 13.20 -22.34
C GLU A 57 -10.42 12.62 -23.27
N ASN A 58 -11.29 13.50 -23.76
CA ASN A 58 -12.34 13.16 -24.71
C ASN A 58 -11.76 13.22 -26.13
N ASN A 59 -11.51 12.05 -26.71
CA ASN A 59 -11.05 11.91 -28.09
C ASN A 59 -12.21 11.63 -29.07
N GLY A 60 -13.46 11.83 -28.61
CA GLY A 60 -14.67 11.81 -29.42
C GLY A 60 -14.93 13.14 -30.13
N SER A 61 -16.12 13.26 -30.72
CA SER A 61 -16.56 14.43 -31.49
C SER A 61 -17.65 15.27 -30.83
N ALA A 62 -18.22 14.80 -29.72
CA ALA A 62 -19.26 15.48 -28.94
C ALA A 62 -18.77 15.82 -27.53
N ILE A 63 -19.48 16.73 -26.84
CA ILE A 63 -19.20 17.06 -25.44
C ILE A 63 -19.78 15.92 -24.59
N GLU A 64 -18.96 15.36 -23.71
CA GLU A 64 -19.35 14.19 -22.91
C GLU A 64 -19.24 14.48 -21.41
N SER A 65 -19.93 13.64 -20.63
CA SER A 65 -19.74 13.51 -19.19
C SER A 65 -19.36 12.07 -18.87
N TYR A 66 -18.39 11.88 -17.98
CA TYR A 66 -17.87 10.55 -17.70
C TYR A 66 -18.12 10.14 -16.25
N ASN A 67 -18.68 8.95 -16.06
CA ASN A 67 -18.82 8.34 -14.75
C ASN A 67 -17.51 7.69 -14.34
N VAL A 68 -17.02 8.04 -13.15
CA VAL A 68 -15.80 7.49 -12.57
C VAL A 68 -16.20 6.51 -11.47
N THR A 69 -15.74 5.28 -11.60
CA THR A 69 -15.95 4.24 -10.59
C THR A 69 -14.64 3.54 -10.28
N ILE A 70 -14.46 3.09 -9.04
CA ILE A 70 -13.22 2.50 -8.56
C ILE A 70 -13.51 1.05 -8.18
N ASP A 71 -12.79 0.13 -8.82
CA ASP A 71 -12.84 -1.28 -8.48
C ASP A 71 -11.64 -1.64 -7.60
N THR A 72 -11.94 -1.88 -6.32
CA THR A 72 -10.99 -2.32 -5.29
C THR A 72 -11.14 -3.81 -4.95
N GLY A 73 -11.85 -4.60 -5.76
CA GLY A 73 -12.17 -6.00 -5.43
C GLY A 73 -10.96 -6.90 -5.20
N SER A 74 -9.79 -6.55 -5.78
CA SER A 74 -8.52 -7.24 -5.57
C SER A 74 -7.68 -6.71 -4.40
N LEU A 75 -8.10 -5.63 -3.74
CA LEU A 75 -7.36 -5.01 -2.64
C LEU A 75 -7.88 -5.46 -1.27
N SER A 76 -6.97 -5.47 -0.29
CA SER A 76 -7.32 -5.63 1.11
C SER A 76 -8.17 -4.45 1.60
N SER A 77 -9.10 -4.72 2.53
CA SER A 77 -9.99 -3.70 3.13
C SER A 77 -9.26 -2.65 3.98
N VAL A 78 -7.94 -2.73 4.11
CA VAL A 78 -7.11 -1.68 4.75
C VAL A 78 -6.91 -0.46 3.85
N TRP A 79 -7.24 -0.57 2.57
CA TRP A 79 -7.23 0.52 1.60
C TRP A 79 -8.63 1.12 1.46
N ALA A 80 -8.75 2.43 1.61
CA ALA A 80 -9.94 3.18 1.23
C ALA A 80 -9.58 4.08 0.03
N ILE A 81 -10.27 3.89 -1.09
CA ILE A 81 -9.95 4.57 -2.35
C ILE A 81 -11.24 5.12 -2.93
N ASN A 82 -11.30 6.44 -3.07
CA ASN A 82 -12.50 7.15 -3.47
C ASN A 82 -12.17 8.26 -4.45
N ALA A 83 -13.01 8.44 -5.47
CA ALA A 83 -12.95 9.62 -6.32
C ALA A 83 -13.54 10.82 -5.56
N THR A 84 -13.01 12.00 -5.82
CA THR A 84 -13.56 13.26 -5.27
C THR A 84 -14.88 13.65 -5.95
N GLU A 85 -15.08 13.19 -7.18
CA GLU A 85 -16.34 13.30 -7.92
C GLU A 85 -16.59 12.00 -8.69
N ASP A 86 -17.84 11.53 -8.68
CA ASP A 86 -18.24 10.31 -9.39
C ASP A 86 -18.60 10.59 -10.86
N VAL A 87 -18.77 11.86 -11.23
CA VAL A 87 -19.11 12.31 -12.59
C VAL A 87 -18.24 13.51 -12.94
N VAL A 88 -17.47 13.39 -14.02
CA VAL A 88 -16.69 14.48 -14.61
C VAL A 88 -17.47 15.03 -15.80
N GLU A 89 -18.09 16.20 -15.61
CA GLU A 89 -19.00 16.79 -16.59
C GLU A 89 -18.30 17.66 -17.64
N ASN A 90 -18.97 17.83 -18.78
CA ASN A 90 -18.66 18.83 -19.80
C ASN A 90 -17.20 18.76 -20.32
N VAL A 91 -16.75 17.56 -20.68
CA VAL A 91 -15.46 17.36 -21.32
C VAL A 91 -15.61 17.57 -22.82
N PHE A 92 -15.06 18.66 -23.33
CA PHE A 92 -15.12 19.01 -24.75
C PHE A 92 -14.26 18.06 -25.61
N PRO A 93 -14.61 17.87 -26.90
CA PRO A 93 -13.77 17.15 -27.85
C PRO A 93 -12.32 17.66 -27.87
N THR A 94 -11.36 16.75 -27.87
CA THR A 94 -9.90 16.97 -27.82
C THR A 94 -9.40 17.65 -26.55
N TRP A 95 -10.26 17.87 -25.55
CA TRP A 95 -9.90 18.47 -24.27
C TRP A 95 -9.80 17.42 -23.17
N ARG A 96 -9.07 17.82 -22.14
CA ARG A 96 -8.82 17.02 -20.95
C ARG A 96 -9.39 17.70 -19.72
N ARG A 97 -10.00 16.90 -18.84
CA ARG A 97 -10.45 17.30 -17.51
C ARG A 97 -9.79 16.40 -16.47
N ASN A 98 -9.42 17.01 -15.34
CA ASN A 98 -8.79 16.28 -14.25
C ASN A 98 -9.78 16.12 -13.10
N THR A 99 -9.72 14.95 -12.48
CA THR A 99 -10.35 14.63 -11.20
C THR A 99 -9.32 14.07 -10.24
N THR A 100 -9.63 14.08 -8.94
CA THR A 100 -8.72 13.55 -7.91
C THR A 100 -9.26 12.26 -7.33
N ILE A 101 -8.40 11.27 -7.19
CA ILE A 101 -8.61 10.03 -6.46
C ILE A 101 -7.86 10.13 -5.13
N VAL A 102 -8.57 9.99 -4.03
CA VAL A 102 -8.00 9.97 -2.69
C VAL A 102 -7.75 8.52 -2.30
N ILE A 103 -6.53 8.23 -1.87
CA ILE A 103 -6.08 6.92 -1.39
C ILE A 103 -5.72 7.07 0.08
N GLN A 104 -6.32 6.27 0.93
CA GLN A 104 -6.04 6.23 2.37
C GLN A 104 -5.63 4.83 2.78
N LEU A 105 -4.59 4.75 3.60
CA LEU A 105 -4.07 3.49 4.13
C LEU A 105 -4.28 3.43 5.64
N SER A 106 -4.91 2.34 6.11
CA SER A 106 -5.10 2.12 7.54
C SER A 106 -3.78 2.00 8.31
N SER A 107 -3.77 2.40 9.58
CA SER A 107 -2.60 2.32 10.47
C SER A 107 -2.19 0.88 10.82
N ILE A 108 -3.06 -0.10 10.59
CA ILE A 108 -2.78 -1.53 10.83
C ILE A 108 -2.26 -2.25 9.58
N ALA A 109 -2.02 -1.54 8.49
CA ALA A 109 -1.60 -2.14 7.24
C ALA A 109 -0.18 -2.71 7.32
N VAL A 110 0.04 -3.83 6.61
CA VAL A 110 1.34 -4.51 6.50
C VAL A 110 1.79 -4.57 5.04
N PRO A 111 3.10 -4.74 4.74
CA PRO A 111 3.61 -4.79 3.37
C PRO A 111 2.90 -5.78 2.44
N SER A 112 2.40 -6.91 2.97
CA SER A 112 1.65 -7.91 2.20
C SER A 112 0.26 -7.45 1.75
N ASN A 113 -0.21 -6.28 2.18
CA ASN A 113 -1.46 -5.68 1.70
C ASN A 113 -1.29 -4.85 0.41
N SER A 114 -0.08 -4.80 -0.15
CA SER A 114 0.19 -4.16 -1.45
C SER A 114 -0.62 -4.82 -2.58
N GLY A 115 -0.93 -4.06 -3.62
CA GLY A 115 -1.71 -4.57 -4.75
C GLY A 115 -2.00 -3.51 -5.81
N SER A 116 -3.15 -3.63 -6.47
CA SER A 116 -3.61 -2.69 -7.49
C SER A 116 -5.12 -2.55 -7.47
N PHE A 117 -5.61 -1.40 -7.91
CA PHE A 117 -7.01 -1.15 -8.19
C PHE A 117 -7.19 -0.60 -9.60
N ASN A 118 -8.41 -0.72 -10.11
CA ASN A 118 -8.77 -0.23 -11.43
C ASN A 118 -9.69 0.98 -11.30
N ILE A 119 -9.44 2.00 -12.10
CA ILE A 119 -10.34 3.13 -12.28
C ILE A 119 -11.08 2.91 -13.59
N HIS A 120 -12.40 2.82 -13.50
CA HIS A 120 -13.30 2.64 -14.63
C HIS A 120 -13.93 3.98 -14.97
N VAL A 121 -13.69 4.47 -16.18
CA VAL A 121 -14.28 5.70 -16.70
C VAL A 121 -15.24 5.32 -17.81
N THR A 122 -16.52 5.61 -17.60
CA THR A 122 -17.61 5.20 -18.50
C THR A 122 -18.34 6.41 -19.07
N GLU A 123 -18.47 6.45 -20.40
CA GLU A 123 -19.40 7.36 -21.07
C GLU A 123 -20.81 6.75 -20.99
N PRO A 124 -21.80 7.41 -20.37
CA PRO A 124 -23.10 6.81 -20.09
C PRO A 124 -24.00 6.63 -21.31
N GLU A 125 -23.85 7.48 -22.35
CA GLU A 125 -24.73 7.45 -23.52
C GLU A 125 -24.47 6.23 -24.41
N GLN A 126 -23.20 6.01 -24.77
CA GLN A 126 -22.78 4.84 -25.54
C GLN A 126 -22.44 3.63 -24.67
N ASN A 127 -22.36 3.82 -23.35
CA ASN A 127 -21.99 2.81 -22.37
C ASN A 127 -20.64 2.14 -22.71
N ILE A 128 -19.67 2.98 -23.09
CA ILE A 128 -18.28 2.57 -23.34
C ILE A 128 -17.42 2.87 -22.12
N THR A 129 -16.55 1.93 -21.75
CA THR A 129 -15.70 2.06 -20.57
C THR A 129 -14.23 1.91 -20.95
N THR A 130 -13.40 2.80 -20.45
CA THR A 130 -11.94 2.65 -20.44
C THR A 130 -11.45 2.46 -19.00
N ILE A 131 -10.44 1.61 -18.83
CA ILE A 131 -9.90 1.24 -17.53
C ILE A 131 -8.42 1.66 -17.47
N ILE A 132 -8.01 2.23 -16.34
CA ILE A 132 -6.61 2.46 -16.01
C ILE A 132 -6.30 1.83 -14.64
N THR A 133 -5.18 1.13 -14.55
CA THR A 133 -4.75 0.43 -13.33
C THR A 133 -3.72 1.26 -12.58
N VAL A 134 -3.91 1.41 -11.27
CA VAL A 134 -2.96 2.07 -10.37
C VAL A 134 -2.47 1.06 -9.33
N PHE A 135 -1.16 1.04 -9.11
CA PHE A 135 -0.51 0.18 -8.13
C PHE A 135 -0.34 0.90 -6.81
N VAL A 136 -0.57 0.18 -5.71
CA VAL A 136 -0.39 0.68 -4.35
C VAL A 136 0.51 -0.25 -3.56
N SER A 137 1.41 0.30 -2.77
CA SER A 137 2.30 -0.48 -1.91
C SER A 137 2.36 0.09 -0.51
N VAL A 138 2.38 -0.81 0.47
CA VAL A 138 2.56 -0.44 1.88
C VAL A 138 4.06 -0.45 2.18
N ALA A 139 4.61 0.71 2.51
CA ALA A 139 5.97 0.81 3.01
C ALA A 139 6.10 0.19 4.41
N PRO A 140 7.22 -0.48 4.69
CA PRO A 140 7.49 -0.98 6.04
C PRO A 140 7.63 0.21 7.02
N SER A 141 7.05 0.06 8.21
CA SER A 141 7.26 0.99 9.32
C SER A 141 7.97 0.25 10.45
N TYR A 142 9.04 0.86 10.96
CA TYR A 142 9.84 0.34 12.08
C TYR A 142 9.69 1.31 13.25
N SER A 143 9.18 0.81 14.38
CA SER A 143 8.94 1.65 15.55
C SER A 143 9.17 0.85 16.83
N PRO A 144 10.43 0.75 17.31
CA PRO A 144 10.69 0.20 18.62
C PRO A 144 10.18 1.13 19.71
N LEU A 145 9.45 0.58 20.67
CA LEU A 145 8.97 1.29 21.83
C LEU A 145 9.46 0.62 23.11
N LEU A 146 10.06 1.42 23.98
CA LEU A 146 10.44 1.05 25.35
C LEU A 146 9.47 1.73 26.31
N SER A 147 8.81 0.97 27.17
CA SER A 147 7.98 1.50 28.24
C SER A 147 8.55 1.11 29.61
N PHE A 148 8.59 2.12 30.48
CA PHE A 148 8.93 2.00 31.90
C PHE A 148 7.69 2.14 32.79
N ASP A 149 6.48 2.07 32.22
CA ASP A 149 5.23 2.31 32.96
C ASP A 149 5.04 1.31 34.11
N THR A 150 5.58 0.10 33.96
CA THR A 150 5.60 -0.94 35.01
C THR A 150 6.49 -0.57 36.21
N LEU A 151 7.42 0.37 36.06
CA LEU A 151 8.24 0.90 37.16
C LEU A 151 7.55 2.00 37.96
N GLY A 152 6.45 2.56 37.46
CA GLY A 152 5.72 3.68 38.07
C GLY A 152 6.48 5.02 38.08
N SER A 153 7.79 5.02 37.81
CA SER A 153 8.60 6.20 37.56
C SER A 153 9.90 5.83 36.81
N SER A 154 10.57 6.81 36.22
CA SER A 154 11.88 6.61 35.56
C SER A 154 13.05 6.43 36.55
N LEU A 155 12.79 6.47 37.86
CA LEU A 155 13.80 6.40 38.91
C LEU A 155 13.42 5.33 39.94
N GLY A 156 14.22 4.28 40.06
CA GLY A 156 14.09 3.32 41.14
C GLY A 156 14.85 3.78 42.40
N VAL A 157 14.22 3.68 43.57
CA VAL A 157 14.92 3.83 44.85
C VAL A 157 15.58 2.49 45.21
N MET A 158 16.86 2.52 45.57
CA MET A 158 17.61 1.32 45.94
C MET A 158 18.40 1.59 47.22
N GLU A 159 18.26 0.69 48.20
CA GLU A 159 19.05 0.74 49.44
C GLU A 159 20.50 0.32 49.19
N ALA A 160 21.42 0.83 50.00
CA ALA A 160 22.83 0.50 49.89
C ALA A 160 23.07 -1.00 50.07
N GLY A 161 23.72 -1.63 49.09
CA GLY A 161 24.01 -3.07 49.09
C GLY A 161 22.81 -3.96 48.75
N ALA A 162 21.65 -3.39 48.41
CA ALA A 162 20.50 -4.14 47.93
C ALA A 162 20.60 -4.38 46.41
N SER A 163 19.95 -5.45 45.94
CA SER A 163 19.67 -5.68 44.53
C SER A 163 18.20 -5.43 44.24
N SER A 164 17.91 -4.75 43.14
CA SER A 164 16.57 -4.53 42.63
C SER A 164 16.43 -5.14 41.24
N THR A 165 15.26 -5.70 40.94
CA THR A 165 14.92 -6.20 39.61
C THR A 165 13.87 -5.29 39.00
N TYR A 166 14.11 -4.88 37.76
CA TYR A 166 13.24 -4.00 36.99
C TYR A 166 12.74 -4.73 35.75
N THR A 167 11.47 -4.50 35.41
CA THR A 167 10.87 -4.96 34.16
C THR A 167 10.70 -3.76 33.24
N ILE A 168 11.08 -3.92 31.98
CA ILE A 168 10.92 -2.92 30.93
C ILE A 168 10.16 -3.60 29.81
N ASP A 169 9.07 -2.99 29.38
CA ASP A 169 8.28 -3.52 28.28
C ASP A 169 8.87 -3.04 26.96
N VAL A 170 9.18 -3.98 26.08
CA VAL A 170 9.74 -3.72 24.75
C VAL A 170 8.71 -4.15 23.73
N THR A 171 8.21 -3.20 22.95
CA THR A 171 7.17 -3.46 21.94
C THR A 171 7.65 -3.02 20.57
N ASN A 172 7.43 -3.86 19.55
CA ASN A 172 7.50 -3.43 18.17
C ASN A 172 6.15 -2.82 17.77
N ALA A 173 6.08 -1.49 17.71
CA ALA A 173 4.91 -0.74 17.26
C ALA A 173 4.93 -0.50 15.73
N GLY A 174 5.91 -1.06 15.01
CA GLY A 174 5.99 -1.02 13.56
C GLY A 174 5.02 -2.00 12.87
N SER A 175 5.00 -1.95 11.54
CA SER A 175 4.14 -2.80 10.70
C SER A 175 4.84 -4.06 10.16
N VAL A 176 6.09 -4.28 10.54
CA VAL A 176 6.91 -5.42 10.09
C VAL A 176 7.63 -6.03 11.27
N SER A 177 7.82 -7.36 11.23
CA SER A 177 8.67 -8.05 12.19
C SER A 177 10.11 -7.54 12.08
N ASP A 178 10.71 -7.22 13.22
CA ASP A 178 12.07 -6.69 13.31
C ASP A 178 12.83 -7.33 14.49
N THR A 179 14.14 -7.14 14.54
CA THR A 179 15.02 -7.57 15.64
C THR A 179 15.47 -6.35 16.43
N LEU A 180 15.04 -6.26 17.70
CA LEU A 180 15.42 -5.17 18.59
C LEU A 180 16.66 -5.58 19.39
N LEU A 181 17.76 -4.86 19.19
CA LEU A 181 18.98 -5.04 19.97
C LEU A 181 18.95 -4.07 21.15
N LEU A 182 19.01 -4.62 22.36
CA LEU A 182 19.13 -3.85 23.59
C LEU A 182 20.59 -3.85 24.01
N ASP A 183 21.14 -2.68 24.22
CA ASP A 183 22.49 -2.50 24.75
C ASP A 183 22.44 -1.60 25.98
N VAL A 184 23.31 -1.90 26.95
CA VAL A 184 23.55 -1.05 28.11
C VAL A 184 24.83 -0.29 27.82
N GLU A 185 24.67 0.85 27.15
CA GLU A 185 25.78 1.60 26.54
C GLU A 185 26.78 2.17 27.58
N TYR A 186 26.42 2.17 28.87
CA TYR A 186 27.30 2.64 29.94
C TYR A 186 27.24 1.75 31.18
N GLU A 187 28.30 0.97 31.39
CA GLU A 187 28.64 0.52 32.74
C GLU A 187 29.11 1.76 33.52
N THR A 188 28.36 2.17 34.53
CA THR A 188 28.72 3.37 35.30
C THR A 188 30.08 3.16 35.95
N ASP A 189 31.02 4.10 35.78
CA ASP A 189 32.27 4.10 36.53
C ASP A 189 31.97 4.41 38.01
N LEU A 190 31.59 3.36 38.74
CA LEU A 190 31.26 3.42 40.15
C LEU A 190 32.46 3.92 40.98
N VAL A 191 33.69 3.68 40.51
CA VAL A 191 34.91 4.11 41.20
C VAL A 191 35.05 5.63 41.11
N ALA A 192 34.90 6.22 39.93
CA ALA A 192 34.93 7.66 39.74
C ALA A 192 33.76 8.36 40.45
N TRP A 193 32.55 7.77 40.38
CA TRP A 193 31.37 8.31 41.05
C TRP A 193 31.55 8.37 42.57
N TRP A 194 32.01 7.29 43.21
CA TRP A 194 32.26 7.26 44.66
C TRP A 194 33.40 8.21 45.09
N ALA A 195 34.46 8.34 44.28
CA ALA A 195 35.52 9.29 44.55
C ALA A 195 34.99 10.74 44.59
N GLN A 196 34.04 11.08 43.71
CA GLN A 196 33.42 12.39 43.67
C GLN A 196 32.50 12.66 44.86
N GLN A 197 31.73 11.67 45.32
CA GLN A 197 30.89 11.80 46.53
C GLN A 197 31.73 12.01 47.81
N ASN A 198 32.84 11.28 47.94
CA ASN A 198 33.73 11.42 49.10
C ASN A 198 34.50 12.75 49.12
N SER A 199 34.61 13.43 47.97
CA SER A 199 35.29 14.72 47.83
C SER A 199 34.43 15.91 48.28
N GLY A 200 33.09 15.76 48.31
CA GLY A 200 32.14 16.80 48.71
C GLY A 200 31.90 16.92 50.22
N ASN A 201 32.39 15.98 51.03
CA ASN A 201 32.17 15.92 52.48
C ASN A 201 33.24 16.67 53.30
N ASN A 202 34.03 17.53 52.65
CA ASN A 202 35.14 18.27 53.25
C ASN A 202 34.89 19.79 53.24
N THR A 203 33.77 20.21 53.81
CA THR A 203 33.52 21.59 54.28
C THR A 203 32.73 21.57 55.58
#